data_AF-A0A519W2Y3-F1
#
_entry.id   AF-A0A519W2Y3-F1
#
_cell.length_a   1.000
_cell.length_b   1.000
_cell.length_c   1.000
_cell.angle_alpha   90.00
_cell.angle_beta   90.00
_cell.angle_gamma   90.00
#
_symmetry.space_group_name_H-M   'P 1'
#
loop_
_entity.id
_entity.type
_entity.pdbx_description
1 polymer ?
#
loop_
_entity_poly.entity_id
_entity_poly.type
_entity_poly.pdbx_seq_one_letter_code
_entity_poly.pdbx_strand_id
1 'polypeptide(L)'
;MKRILTLISFFLALQYSYAQEVDSLHKKMIGTWELTNYLSTNNSTGNEGPDRIKRTRVITDSHYTLTLYNPGTGQMIANVTGSYQVADSNYREAAISVTPGLDILLNKTIGRSASIDEGDRLIFRWTNKDVNYTEIWSRIVQKTAVKGQLDTALQRKIKGSWDLVKFNYGNPNATDPAKQQFRRLKLYTENNYTVTDIDANTNITRTAFQGNYFVGKDPAVKDNYQENKLPLSPSIPMGAENKFVCKVFIDADDQLHFEWLSNGVKCSETWIRIKKPN
;
A
#
# COMPACT_ATOMS: atom_id res chain seq x y z
N MET A 1 11.17 28.39 -44.68
CA MET A 1 11.90 27.32 -43.94
C MET A 1 12.19 27.68 -42.48
N LYS A 2 12.91 28.77 -42.15
CA LYS A 2 13.23 29.12 -40.74
C LYS A 2 12.03 29.18 -39.78
N ARG A 3 10.90 29.77 -40.20
CA ARG A 3 9.68 29.85 -39.36
C ARG A 3 8.98 28.51 -39.09
N ILE A 4 9.13 27.53 -39.97
CA ILE A 4 8.53 26.18 -39.82
C ILE A 4 9.37 25.35 -38.84
N LEU A 5 10.70 25.44 -38.94
CA LEU A 5 11.60 24.80 -37.97
C LEU A 5 11.39 25.33 -36.55
N THR A 6 11.20 26.64 -36.37
CA THR A 6 10.93 27.22 -35.03
C THR A 6 9.61 26.74 -34.44
N LEU A 7 8.56 26.60 -35.27
CA LEU A 7 7.26 26.07 -34.81
C LEU A 7 7.36 24.59 -34.40
N ILE A 8 8.09 23.77 -35.15
CA ILE A 8 8.31 22.36 -34.83
C ILE A 8 9.14 22.22 -33.56
N SER A 9 10.18 23.03 -33.37
CA SER A 9 10.98 23.04 -32.14
C SER A 9 10.16 23.47 -30.92
N PHE A 10 9.25 24.43 -31.07
CA PHE A 10 8.35 24.86 -29.99
C PHE A 10 7.33 23.77 -29.64
N PHE A 11 6.77 23.09 -30.64
CA PHE A 11 5.84 21.98 -30.46
C PHE A 11 6.51 20.77 -29.78
N LEU A 12 7.74 20.44 -30.18
CA LEU A 12 8.53 19.37 -29.55
C LEU A 12 8.93 19.73 -28.12
N ALA A 13 9.31 20.98 -27.86
CA ALA A 13 9.62 21.44 -26.50
C ALA A 13 8.38 21.37 -25.59
N LEU A 14 7.20 21.76 -26.10
CA LEU A 14 5.93 21.61 -25.37
C LEU A 14 5.61 20.14 -25.09
N GLN A 15 5.76 19.24 -26.08
CA GLN A 15 5.53 17.81 -25.87
C GLN A 15 6.52 17.19 -24.88
N TYR A 16 7.78 17.66 -24.86
CA TYR A 16 8.81 17.17 -23.94
C TYR A 16 8.59 17.63 -22.50
N SER A 17 8.23 18.91 -22.30
CA SER A 17 7.87 19.44 -20.99
C SER A 17 6.60 18.78 -20.44
N TYR A 18 5.63 18.48 -21.32
CA TYR A 18 4.37 17.82 -20.97
C TYR A 18 4.58 16.36 -20.51
N ALA A 19 5.39 15.60 -21.25
CA ALA A 19 5.76 14.24 -20.87
C ALA A 19 6.51 14.19 -19.53
N GLN A 20 7.41 15.17 -19.26
CA GLN A 20 8.11 15.29 -17.98
C GLN A 20 7.17 15.58 -16.80
N GLU A 21 6.13 16.40 -17.00
CA GLU A 21 5.21 16.78 -15.93
C GLU A 21 4.31 15.61 -15.50
N VAL A 22 3.81 14.82 -16.46
CA VAL A 22 3.00 13.61 -16.23
C VAL A 22 3.84 12.48 -15.59
N ASP A 23 5.07 12.26 -16.07
CA ASP A 23 6.01 11.31 -15.44
C ASP A 23 6.37 11.72 -14.01
N SER A 24 6.38 13.02 -13.71
CA SER A 24 6.67 13.53 -12.36
C SER A 24 5.54 13.23 -11.38
N LEU A 25 4.27 13.39 -11.77
CA LEU A 25 3.13 13.17 -10.88
C LEU A 25 2.99 11.68 -10.56
N HIS A 26 3.03 10.82 -11.57
CA HIS A 26 2.93 9.37 -11.39
C HIS A 26 3.99 8.88 -10.38
N LYS A 27 5.26 9.23 -10.59
CA LYS A 27 6.35 8.85 -9.67
C LYS A 27 6.13 9.39 -8.26
N LYS A 28 5.68 10.64 -8.11
CA LYS A 28 5.42 11.23 -6.78
C LYS A 28 4.25 10.55 -6.06
N MET A 29 3.27 10.00 -6.77
CA MET A 29 2.13 9.29 -6.17
C MET A 29 2.50 7.92 -5.59
N ILE A 30 3.55 7.27 -6.10
CA ILE A 30 4.01 5.97 -5.58
C ILE A 30 4.35 6.10 -4.09
N GLY A 31 3.82 5.19 -3.27
CA GLY A 31 4.04 5.15 -1.84
C GLY A 31 2.82 4.70 -1.04
N THR A 32 2.90 4.90 0.27
CA THR A 32 1.84 4.57 1.22
C THR A 32 1.22 5.83 1.77
N TRP A 33 -0.10 5.86 1.82
CA TRP A 33 -0.89 7.04 2.10
C TRP A 33 -1.97 6.72 3.14
N GLU A 34 -2.25 7.67 4.01
CA GLU A 34 -3.34 7.61 4.99
C GLU A 34 -4.28 8.78 4.75
N LEU A 35 -5.58 8.52 4.69
CA LEU A 35 -6.56 9.58 4.54
C LEU A 35 -6.61 10.41 5.82
N THR A 36 -6.36 11.71 5.71
CA THR A 36 -6.44 12.64 6.85
C THR A 36 -7.69 13.49 6.81
N ASN A 37 -8.17 13.86 5.62
CA ASN A 37 -9.37 14.68 5.48
C ASN A 37 -10.24 14.20 4.32
N TYR A 38 -11.55 14.26 4.53
CA TYR A 38 -12.56 14.07 3.52
C TYR A 38 -13.51 15.27 3.55
N LEU A 39 -13.55 16.03 2.46
CA LEU A 39 -14.35 17.25 2.34
C LEU A 39 -15.38 17.06 1.23
N SER A 40 -16.59 17.60 1.42
CA SER A 40 -17.60 17.70 0.38
C SER A 40 -18.30 19.07 0.42
N THR A 41 -18.76 19.57 -0.72
CA THR A 41 -19.47 20.87 -0.79
C THR A 41 -20.75 20.92 0.03
N ASN A 42 -21.36 19.77 0.33
CA ASN A 42 -22.57 19.67 1.15
C ASN A 42 -22.25 19.56 2.65
N ASN A 43 -20.99 19.32 3.04
CA ASN A 43 -20.53 19.33 4.43
C ASN A 43 -19.52 20.48 4.62
N SER A 44 -20.03 21.69 4.76
CA SER A 44 -19.25 22.89 5.10
C SER A 44 -18.55 22.81 6.48
N THR A 45 -18.88 21.81 7.30
CA THR A 45 -18.30 21.56 8.63
C THR A 45 -17.24 20.47 8.68
N GLY A 46 -16.85 19.90 7.53
CA GLY A 46 -15.61 19.13 7.36
C GLY A 46 -15.29 18.12 8.46
N ASN A 47 -15.78 16.88 8.34
CA ASN A 47 -15.06 15.65 8.69
C ASN A 47 -16.05 14.48 8.70
N GLU A 48 -16.13 13.72 7.60
CA GLU A 48 -16.10 12.26 7.79
C GLU A 48 -14.66 11.92 8.18
N GLY A 49 -14.29 12.28 9.40
CA GLY A 49 -12.93 12.14 9.90
C GLY A 49 -12.52 10.67 9.92
N PRO A 50 -11.21 10.38 9.93
CA PRO A 50 -10.67 9.03 10.07
C PRO A 50 -11.12 8.33 11.37
N ASP A 51 -11.76 9.05 12.29
CA ASP A 51 -12.18 8.60 13.63
C ASP A 51 -13.14 7.40 13.62
N ARG A 52 -13.93 7.22 12.55
CA ARG A 52 -14.83 6.06 12.40
C ARG A 52 -14.27 4.96 11.52
N ILE A 53 -13.62 5.35 10.42
CA ILE A 53 -13.03 4.44 9.45
C ILE A 53 -11.68 5.01 9.04
N LYS A 54 -10.64 4.27 9.35
CA LYS A 54 -9.29 4.60 8.91
C LYS A 54 -9.09 4.02 7.52
N ARG A 55 -8.47 4.81 6.63
CA ARG A 55 -8.24 4.43 5.23
C ARG A 55 -6.77 4.55 4.90
N THR A 56 -6.20 3.47 4.38
CA THR A 56 -4.83 3.46 3.87
C THR A 56 -4.84 3.08 2.40
N ARG A 57 -3.91 3.69 1.67
CA ARG A 57 -3.76 3.48 0.24
C ARG A 57 -2.30 3.20 -0.08
N VAL A 58 -2.04 2.12 -0.80
CA VAL A 58 -0.73 1.81 -1.35
C VAL A 58 -0.81 2.04 -2.84
N ILE A 59 0.08 2.85 -3.39
CA ILE A 59 0.22 3.11 -4.82
C ILE A 59 1.60 2.62 -5.24
N THR A 60 1.63 1.78 -6.26
CA THR A 60 2.85 1.24 -6.88
C THR A 60 2.96 1.78 -8.30
N ASP A 61 3.94 1.37 -9.10
CA ASP A 61 4.11 1.81 -10.50
C ASP A 61 2.90 1.55 -11.42
N SER A 62 2.03 0.61 -11.06
CA SER A 62 0.94 0.19 -11.94
C SER A 62 -0.36 -0.16 -11.21
N HIS A 63 -0.30 -0.30 -9.88
CA HIS A 63 -1.44 -0.74 -9.07
C HIS A 63 -1.68 0.14 -7.86
N TYR A 64 -2.92 0.06 -7.36
CA TYR A 64 -3.27 0.56 -6.06
C TYR A 64 -3.97 -0.52 -5.21
N THR A 65 -3.83 -0.36 -3.90
CA THR A 65 -4.63 -1.03 -2.88
C THR A 65 -5.23 0.04 -1.98
N LEU A 66 -6.53 -0.05 -1.69
CA LEU A 66 -7.24 0.77 -0.72
C LEU A 66 -7.80 -0.15 0.36
N THR A 67 -7.37 0.05 1.59
CA THR A 67 -7.81 -0.71 2.75
C THR A 67 -8.55 0.21 3.72
N LEU A 68 -9.74 -0.22 4.14
CA LEU A 68 -10.57 0.44 5.15
C LEU A 68 -10.57 -0.43 6.41
N TYR A 69 -10.39 0.17 7.58
CA TYR A 69 -10.44 -0.56 8.84
C TYR A 69 -11.03 0.28 9.98
N ASN A 70 -11.58 -0.41 10.97
CA ASN A 70 -12.08 0.18 12.19
C ASN A 70 -10.88 0.60 13.06
N PRO A 71 -10.73 1.89 13.40
CA PRO A 71 -9.59 2.36 14.16
C PRO A 71 -9.57 1.85 15.61
N GLY A 72 -10.73 1.56 16.20
CA GLY A 72 -10.86 1.06 17.58
C GLY A 72 -10.52 -0.43 17.70
N THR A 73 -10.86 -1.24 16.72
CA THR A 73 -10.62 -2.71 16.75
C THR A 73 -9.45 -3.17 15.88
N GLY A 74 -8.96 -2.31 14.97
CA GLY A 74 -7.98 -2.68 13.96
C GLY A 74 -8.53 -3.59 12.84
N GLN A 75 -9.82 -3.96 12.88
CA GLN A 75 -10.41 -4.87 11.91
C GLN A 75 -10.64 -4.20 10.55
N MET A 76 -10.09 -4.79 9.50
CA MET A 76 -10.41 -4.49 8.10
C MET A 76 -11.90 -4.65 7.83
N ILE A 77 -12.47 -3.57 7.29
CA ILE A 77 -13.86 -3.45 6.86
C ILE A 77 -13.95 -3.80 5.37
N ALA A 78 -13.00 -3.30 4.57
CA ALA A 78 -12.97 -3.53 3.14
C ALA A 78 -11.55 -3.40 2.59
N ASN A 79 -11.31 -4.08 1.46
CA ASN A 79 -10.13 -3.98 0.64
C ASN A 79 -10.57 -3.85 -0.82
N VAL A 80 -9.91 -2.95 -1.54
CA VAL A 80 -10.10 -2.74 -2.97
C VAL A 80 -8.73 -2.69 -3.61
N THR A 81 -8.51 -3.48 -4.65
CA THR A 81 -7.28 -3.43 -5.45
C THR A 81 -7.61 -3.22 -6.91
N GLY A 82 -6.67 -2.62 -7.62
CA GLY A 82 -6.88 -2.32 -9.02
C GLY A 82 -5.66 -1.76 -9.70
N SER A 83 -5.82 -1.50 -10.99
CA SER A 83 -4.87 -0.74 -11.78
C SER A 83 -5.26 0.73 -11.78
N TYR A 84 -4.30 1.60 -12.04
CA TYR A 84 -4.60 3.00 -12.28
C TYR A 84 -3.83 3.56 -13.47
N GLN A 85 -4.30 4.70 -13.97
CA GLN A 85 -3.63 5.50 -14.99
C GLN A 85 -3.60 6.95 -14.55
N VAL A 86 -2.51 7.65 -14.88
CA VAL A 86 -2.34 9.09 -14.67
C VAL A 86 -2.02 9.73 -16.02
N ALA A 87 -2.84 10.67 -16.44
CA ALA A 87 -2.59 11.53 -17.59
C ALA A 87 -3.13 12.93 -17.29
N ASP A 88 -2.27 13.95 -17.29
CA ASP A 88 -2.67 15.37 -17.19
C ASP A 88 -3.51 15.67 -15.95
N SER A 89 -3.00 15.24 -14.78
CA SER A 89 -3.71 15.24 -13.50
C SER A 89 -5.00 14.42 -13.47
N ASN A 90 -5.46 13.83 -14.58
CA ASN A 90 -6.56 12.87 -14.56
C ASN A 90 -6.04 11.52 -14.09
N TYR A 91 -6.53 11.13 -12.92
CA TYR A 91 -6.30 9.84 -12.31
C TYR A 91 -7.53 8.97 -12.54
N ARG A 92 -7.32 7.78 -13.11
CA ARG A 92 -8.39 6.82 -13.35
C ARG A 92 -8.05 5.51 -12.67
N GLU A 93 -8.95 5.04 -11.82
CA GLU A 93 -8.85 3.74 -11.15
C GLU A 93 -9.82 2.77 -11.79
N ALA A 94 -9.35 1.55 -12.05
CA ALA A 94 -10.22 0.42 -12.35
C ALA A 94 -10.06 -0.61 -11.24
N ALA A 95 -11.15 -0.84 -10.49
CA ALA A 95 -11.15 -1.89 -9.47
C ALA A 95 -11.16 -3.26 -10.15
N ILE A 96 -10.18 -4.09 -9.76
CA ILE A 96 -10.00 -5.44 -10.28
C ILE A 96 -10.47 -6.48 -9.24
N SER A 97 -10.26 -6.19 -7.96
CA SER A 97 -10.76 -7.04 -6.86
C SER A 97 -11.25 -6.19 -5.70
N VAL A 98 -12.32 -6.66 -5.05
CA VAL A 98 -12.99 -5.97 -3.95
C VAL A 98 -13.44 -6.98 -2.90
N THR A 99 -13.55 -6.52 -1.65
CA THR A 99 -14.24 -7.30 -0.60
C THR A 99 -15.68 -7.62 -1.04
N PRO A 100 -16.19 -8.84 -0.77
CA PRO A 100 -17.57 -9.22 -1.08
C PRO A 100 -18.58 -8.18 -0.59
N GLY A 101 -19.58 -7.85 -1.42
CA GLY A 101 -20.56 -6.80 -1.14
C GLY A 101 -20.19 -5.42 -1.67
N LEU A 102 -18.99 -5.26 -2.23
CA LEU A 102 -18.57 -4.07 -2.99
C LEU A 102 -18.50 -4.32 -4.51
N ASP A 103 -19.12 -5.40 -4.99
CA ASP A 103 -19.05 -5.87 -6.38
C ASP A 103 -19.49 -4.81 -7.40
N ILE A 104 -20.33 -3.86 -6.97
CA ILE A 104 -20.74 -2.70 -7.78
C ILE A 104 -19.58 -1.80 -8.23
N LEU A 105 -18.40 -1.92 -7.60
CA LEU A 105 -17.18 -1.20 -7.98
C LEU A 105 -16.40 -1.94 -9.08
N LEU A 106 -16.60 -3.25 -9.25
CA LEU A 106 -15.93 -4.03 -10.29
C LEU A 106 -16.36 -3.51 -11.67
N ASN A 107 -15.41 -3.46 -12.60
CA ASN A 107 -15.58 -2.95 -13.97
C ASN A 107 -15.96 -1.46 -14.08
N LYS A 108 -15.99 -0.70 -12.98
CA LYS A 108 -16.14 0.74 -13.02
C LYS A 108 -14.78 1.41 -13.08
N THR A 109 -14.64 2.33 -14.02
CA THR A 109 -13.52 3.27 -14.00
C THR A 109 -13.94 4.52 -13.22
N ILE A 110 -13.24 4.82 -12.13
CA ILE A 110 -13.48 6.02 -11.32
C ILE A 110 -12.45 7.06 -11.74
N GLY A 111 -12.92 8.15 -12.37
CA GLY A 111 -12.09 9.29 -12.74
C GLY A 111 -12.05 10.33 -11.63
N ARG A 112 -10.84 10.84 -11.34
CA ARG A 112 -10.56 11.90 -10.36
C ARG A 112 -9.48 12.81 -10.93
N SER A 113 -9.41 14.04 -10.44
CA SER A 113 -8.17 14.82 -10.54
C SER A 113 -7.23 14.43 -9.38
N ALA A 114 -5.93 14.38 -9.64
CA ALA A 114 -4.89 14.08 -8.66
C ALA A 114 -3.78 15.13 -8.70
N SER A 115 -3.29 15.48 -7.51
CA SER A 115 -2.15 16.38 -7.33
C SER A 115 -1.37 16.01 -6.07
N ILE A 116 -0.05 16.26 -6.06
CA ILE A 116 0.76 16.29 -4.84
C ILE A 116 1.05 17.76 -4.51
N ASP A 117 0.76 18.18 -3.28
CA ASP A 117 1.07 19.55 -2.86
C ASP A 117 2.47 19.69 -2.24
N GLU A 118 2.83 20.91 -1.84
CA GLU A 118 4.14 21.24 -1.24
C GLU A 118 4.42 20.49 0.07
N GLY A 119 3.37 20.06 0.78
CA GLY A 119 3.47 19.27 2.00
C GLY A 119 3.60 17.76 1.76
N ASP A 120 3.83 17.32 0.52
CA ASP A 120 3.83 15.92 0.10
C ASP A 120 2.51 15.21 0.46
N ARG A 121 1.38 15.93 0.32
CA ARG A 121 0.04 15.37 0.48
C ARG A 121 -0.54 15.05 -0.88
N LEU A 122 -1.09 13.84 -1.00
CA LEU A 122 -1.83 13.41 -2.18
C LEU A 122 -3.27 13.88 -2.06
N ILE A 123 -3.73 14.63 -3.07
CA ILE A 123 -5.08 15.18 -3.10
C ILE A 123 -5.82 14.60 -4.29
N PHE A 124 -6.95 13.97 -4.03
CA PHE A 124 -7.92 13.59 -5.06
C PHE A 124 -9.13 14.51 -5.02
N ARG A 125 -9.61 14.95 -6.18
CA ARG A 125 -10.87 15.70 -6.29
C ARG A 125 -11.75 15.13 -7.39
N TRP A 126 -13.04 15.05 -7.15
CA TRP A 126 -14.02 14.64 -8.14
C TRP A 126 -15.38 15.27 -7.87
N THR A 127 -16.25 15.25 -8.88
CA THR A 127 -17.63 15.72 -8.77
C THR A 127 -18.58 14.56 -9.01
N ASN A 128 -19.60 14.42 -8.17
CA ASN A 128 -20.68 13.45 -8.39
C ASN A 128 -22.01 14.11 -8.01
N LYS A 129 -22.95 14.15 -8.96
CA LYS A 129 -24.29 14.77 -8.78
C LYS A 129 -24.20 16.16 -8.12
N ASP A 130 -23.40 17.04 -8.71
CA ASP A 130 -23.17 18.43 -8.27
C ASP A 130 -22.48 18.61 -6.90
N VAL A 131 -22.04 17.52 -6.28
CA VAL A 131 -21.22 17.57 -5.07
C VAL A 131 -19.76 17.43 -5.44
N ASN A 132 -18.95 18.40 -5.06
CA ASN A 132 -17.49 18.29 -5.18
C ASN A 132 -16.94 17.62 -3.92
N TYR A 133 -16.08 16.64 -4.13
CA TYR A 133 -15.40 15.90 -3.08
C TYR A 133 -13.90 16.16 -3.16
N THR A 134 -13.26 16.20 -1.99
CA THR A 134 -11.81 16.27 -1.87
C THR A 134 -11.34 15.30 -0.81
N GLU A 135 -10.46 14.38 -1.20
CA GLU A 135 -9.71 13.55 -0.27
C GLU A 135 -8.29 14.09 -0.14
N ILE A 136 -7.83 14.29 1.09
CA ILE A 136 -6.46 14.68 1.39
C ILE A 136 -5.79 13.51 2.11
N TRP A 137 -4.70 13.03 1.54
CA TRP A 137 -3.95 11.90 2.00
C TRP A 137 -2.54 12.34 2.42
N SER A 138 -2.14 11.96 3.63
CA SER A 138 -0.77 12.17 4.10
C SER A 138 0.07 10.93 3.85
N ARG A 139 1.30 11.11 3.38
CA ARG A 139 2.20 9.98 3.21
C ARG A 139 2.50 9.35 4.57
N ILE A 140 2.40 8.03 4.65
CA ILE A 140 2.87 7.29 5.82
C ILE A 140 4.39 7.20 5.70
N VAL A 141 5.06 8.23 6.21
CA VAL A 141 6.48 8.23 6.52
C VAL A 141 6.69 7.86 7.98
N GLN A 142 7.84 7.27 8.28
CA GLN A 142 8.28 6.93 9.63
C GLN A 142 8.15 8.18 10.54
N LYS A 143 7.17 8.21 11.44
CA LYS A 143 7.11 9.27 12.45
C LYS A 143 8.14 8.99 13.54
N THR A 144 8.93 10.00 13.88
CA THR A 144 9.76 10.01 15.09
C THR A 144 8.86 9.89 16.32
N ALA A 145 9.20 9.00 17.25
CA ALA A 145 8.32 8.51 18.31
C ALA A 145 7.80 9.60 19.27
N VAL A 146 6.56 9.42 19.72
CA VAL A 146 5.99 10.07 20.92
C VAL A 146 6.45 9.26 22.14
N LYS A 147 7.01 9.94 23.15
CA LYS A 147 7.44 9.35 24.42
C LYS A 147 6.29 8.55 25.08
N GLY A 148 6.47 7.25 25.31
CA GLY A 148 5.64 6.50 26.26
C GLY A 148 5.22 5.07 25.89
N GLN A 149 5.36 4.63 24.63
CA GLN A 149 5.20 3.21 24.25
C GLN A 149 6.57 2.53 24.16
N LEU A 150 6.63 1.23 24.45
CA LEU A 150 7.81 0.37 24.30
C LEU A 150 8.16 0.24 22.80
N ASP A 151 8.68 1.33 22.24
CA ASP A 151 8.98 1.51 20.84
C ASP A 151 10.39 1.01 20.55
N THR A 152 10.50 -0.23 20.07
CA THR A 152 11.80 -0.77 19.66
C THR A 152 12.23 -0.11 18.34
N ALA A 153 13.54 0.07 18.14
CA ALA A 153 14.07 0.61 16.87
C ALA A 153 13.61 -0.21 15.65
N LEU A 154 13.34 -1.51 15.82
CA LEU A 154 12.79 -2.37 14.78
C LEU A 154 11.31 -2.08 14.50
N GLN A 155 10.48 -1.84 15.52
CA GLN A 155 9.07 -1.45 15.32
C GLN A 155 8.95 -0.16 14.52
N ARG A 156 9.83 0.82 14.74
CA ARG A 156 9.87 2.01 13.85
C ARG A 156 10.24 1.63 12.43
N LYS A 157 11.25 0.79 12.24
CA LYS A 157 11.79 0.47 10.91
C LYS A 157 10.87 -0.40 10.06
N ILE A 158 10.07 -1.27 10.67
CA ILE A 158 9.16 -2.15 9.93
C ILE A 158 7.92 -1.43 9.38
N LYS A 159 7.51 -0.30 9.96
CA LYS A 159 6.37 0.49 9.48
C LYS A 159 6.53 0.89 8.01
N GLY A 160 5.41 0.90 7.29
CA GLY A 160 5.35 1.22 5.86
C GLY A 160 4.93 0.03 5.00
N SER A 161 5.00 0.19 3.68
CA SER A 161 4.66 -0.87 2.72
C SER A 161 5.89 -1.57 2.16
N TRP A 162 5.71 -2.85 1.92
CA TRP A 162 6.73 -3.80 1.52
C TRP A 162 6.22 -4.65 0.37
N ASP A 163 7.09 -4.93 -0.59
CA ASP A 163 6.84 -5.82 -1.72
C ASP A 163 7.70 -7.08 -1.54
N LEU A 164 7.08 -8.26 -1.63
CA LEU A 164 7.79 -9.53 -1.50
C LEU A 164 8.65 -9.75 -2.74
N VAL A 165 9.94 -9.99 -2.55
CA VAL A 165 10.86 -10.25 -3.67
C VAL A 165 11.44 -11.65 -3.67
N LYS A 166 11.51 -12.30 -2.51
CA LYS A 166 11.98 -13.69 -2.37
C LYS A 166 11.25 -14.37 -1.25
N PHE A 167 10.96 -15.65 -1.41
CA PHE A 167 10.44 -16.47 -0.33
C PHE A 167 10.94 -17.90 -0.43
N ASN A 168 10.87 -18.61 0.68
CA ASN A 168 11.17 -20.03 0.79
C ASN A 168 10.19 -20.64 1.78
N TYR A 169 9.38 -21.61 1.35
CA TYR A 169 8.48 -22.36 2.22
C TYR A 169 8.83 -23.86 2.22
N GLY A 170 10.09 -24.18 2.49
CA GLY A 170 10.59 -25.57 2.53
C GLY A 170 11.24 -26.07 1.26
N ASN A 171 11.48 -25.20 0.29
CA ASN A 171 12.31 -25.52 -0.87
C ASN A 171 13.72 -24.99 -0.60
N PRO A 172 14.81 -25.78 -0.66
CA PRO A 172 16.16 -25.28 -0.40
C PRO A 172 16.54 -24.06 -1.26
N ASN A 173 15.89 -23.87 -2.42
CA ASN A 173 16.08 -22.71 -3.26
C ASN A 173 15.00 -21.64 -3.02
N ALA A 174 15.44 -20.43 -2.69
CA ALA A 174 14.57 -19.27 -2.61
C ALA A 174 13.88 -19.02 -3.96
N THR A 175 12.57 -18.87 -3.91
CA THR A 175 11.70 -18.67 -5.07
C THR A 175 11.34 -17.19 -5.19
N ASP A 176 11.27 -16.73 -6.42
CA ASP A 176 10.81 -15.39 -6.80
C ASP A 176 9.28 -15.43 -6.98
N PRO A 177 8.50 -14.58 -6.28
CA PRO A 177 7.05 -14.49 -6.47
C PRO A 177 6.63 -14.35 -7.93
N ALA A 178 7.37 -13.58 -8.73
CA ALA A 178 7.07 -13.38 -10.15
C ALA A 178 7.15 -14.70 -10.94
N LYS A 179 8.09 -15.60 -10.58
CA LYS A 179 8.19 -16.94 -11.18
C LYS A 179 7.02 -17.85 -10.81
N GLN A 180 6.31 -17.52 -9.74
CA GLN A 180 5.11 -18.22 -9.27
C GLN A 180 3.82 -17.48 -9.66
N GLN A 181 3.94 -16.50 -10.57
CA GLN A 181 2.83 -15.73 -11.11
C GLN A 181 1.98 -15.05 -10.02
N PHE A 182 2.61 -14.59 -8.93
CA PHE A 182 1.96 -13.74 -7.94
C PHE A 182 2.88 -12.62 -7.45
N ARG A 183 2.26 -11.56 -6.95
CA ARG A 183 2.90 -10.47 -6.22
C ARG A 183 2.27 -10.42 -4.83
N ARG A 184 3.05 -10.08 -3.80
CA ARG A 184 2.54 -9.96 -2.43
C ARG A 184 2.99 -8.65 -1.82
N LEU A 185 2.01 -7.89 -1.36
CA LEU A 185 2.22 -6.61 -0.67
C LEU A 185 1.94 -6.80 0.82
N LYS A 186 2.78 -6.21 1.67
CA LYS A 186 2.56 -6.15 3.11
C LYS A 186 2.64 -4.71 3.61
N LEU A 187 1.62 -4.26 4.35
CA LEU A 187 1.57 -2.93 4.96
C LEU A 187 1.64 -3.06 6.48
N TYR A 188 2.61 -2.40 7.11
CA TYR A 188 2.70 -2.25 8.56
C TYR A 188 2.27 -0.87 9.01
N THR A 189 1.34 -0.84 9.96
CA THR A 189 0.91 0.36 10.70
C THR A 189 1.49 0.33 12.12
N GLU A 190 0.93 1.08 13.06
CA GLU A 190 1.45 1.14 14.44
C GLU A 190 1.52 -0.25 15.11
N ASN A 191 0.41 -1.00 15.04
CA ASN A 191 0.24 -2.29 15.73
C ASN A 191 -0.47 -3.34 14.87
N ASN A 192 -0.77 -3.02 13.61
CA ASN A 192 -1.48 -3.89 12.69
C ASN A 192 -0.70 -4.04 11.39
N TYR A 193 -0.91 -5.15 10.72
CA TYR A 193 -0.42 -5.38 9.38
C TYR A 193 -1.52 -5.92 8.47
N THR A 194 -1.37 -5.68 7.18
CA THR A 194 -2.17 -6.33 6.14
C THR A 194 -1.26 -6.95 5.10
N VAL A 195 -1.67 -8.09 4.56
CA VAL A 195 -1.01 -8.79 3.45
C VAL A 195 -2.03 -8.94 2.34
N THR A 196 -1.61 -8.64 1.11
CA THR A 196 -2.43 -8.78 -0.10
C THR A 196 -1.66 -9.54 -1.16
N ASP A 197 -2.19 -10.67 -1.59
CA ASP A 197 -1.68 -11.47 -2.71
C ASP A 197 -2.43 -11.10 -3.97
N ILE A 198 -1.68 -10.83 -5.02
CA ILE A 198 -2.16 -10.37 -6.31
C ILE A 198 -1.66 -11.37 -7.34
N ASP A 199 -2.55 -11.86 -8.18
CA ASP A 199 -2.18 -12.64 -9.35
C ASP A 199 -1.35 -11.78 -10.31
N ALA A 200 -0.12 -12.20 -10.66
CA ALA A 200 0.79 -11.35 -11.43
C ALA A 200 0.35 -11.13 -12.88
N ASN A 201 -0.50 -12.01 -13.42
CA ASN A 201 -0.95 -11.96 -14.82
C ASN A 201 -2.23 -11.13 -14.95
N THR A 202 -3.17 -11.36 -14.05
CA THR A 202 -4.51 -10.76 -14.08
C THR A 202 -4.65 -9.54 -13.18
N ASN A 203 -3.72 -9.35 -12.25
CA ASN A 203 -3.74 -8.33 -11.20
C ASN A 203 -4.97 -8.41 -10.27
N ILE A 204 -5.62 -9.58 -10.24
CA ILE A 204 -6.73 -9.86 -9.31
C ILE A 204 -6.14 -10.21 -7.95
N THR A 205 -6.63 -9.57 -6.89
CA THR A 205 -6.31 -10.02 -5.53
C THR A 205 -6.84 -11.43 -5.34
N ARG A 206 -5.91 -12.37 -5.13
CA ARG A 206 -6.22 -13.76 -4.83
C ARG A 206 -6.70 -13.87 -3.40
N THR A 207 -5.97 -13.26 -2.47
CA THR A 207 -6.21 -13.37 -1.04
C THR A 207 -5.70 -12.13 -0.31
N ALA A 208 -6.41 -11.71 0.74
CA ALA A 208 -5.93 -10.66 1.62
C ALA A 208 -6.17 -11.08 3.07
N PHE A 209 -5.22 -10.83 3.96
CA PHE A 209 -5.39 -11.06 5.40
C PHE A 209 -4.74 -9.98 6.22
N GLN A 210 -5.08 -9.98 7.50
CA GLN A 210 -4.64 -8.96 8.43
C GLN A 210 -4.31 -9.59 9.77
N GLY A 211 -3.57 -8.84 10.55
CA GLY A 211 -3.26 -9.21 11.91
C GLY A 211 -2.69 -8.08 12.71
N ASN A 212 -2.40 -8.39 13.96
CA ASN A 212 -1.59 -7.56 14.82
C ASN A 212 -0.16 -8.06 14.79
N TYR A 213 0.80 -7.17 15.01
CA TYR A 213 2.18 -7.57 15.17
C TYR A 213 2.78 -6.97 16.44
N PHE A 214 3.76 -7.67 16.98
CA PHE A 214 4.47 -7.28 18.19
C PHE A 214 5.96 -7.40 17.93
N VAL A 215 6.71 -6.37 18.33
CA VAL A 215 8.17 -6.33 18.22
C VAL A 215 8.72 -6.19 19.63
N GLY A 216 9.35 -7.23 20.16
CA GLY A 216 9.78 -7.23 21.56
C GLY A 216 10.56 -8.47 21.96
N LYS A 217 11.28 -8.34 23.08
CA LYS A 217 11.93 -9.45 23.79
C LYS A 217 10.92 -10.06 24.75
N ASP A 218 10.16 -11.05 24.31
CA ASP A 218 9.73 -12.07 25.26
C ASP A 218 11.00 -12.84 25.65
N PRO A 219 11.40 -12.91 26.93
CA PRO A 219 12.59 -13.66 27.36
C PRO A 219 12.55 -15.15 26.96
N ALA A 220 11.37 -15.71 26.71
CA ALA A 220 11.18 -17.07 26.22
C ALA A 220 11.25 -17.19 24.68
N VAL A 221 11.12 -16.09 23.95
CA VAL A 221 11.21 -16.06 22.49
C VAL A 221 12.54 -15.44 22.10
N LYS A 222 13.49 -16.29 21.71
CA LYS A 222 14.80 -15.85 21.18
C LYS A 222 14.66 -14.97 19.92
N ASP A 223 13.50 -15.02 19.28
CA ASP A 223 13.14 -14.31 18.07
C ASP A 223 12.25 -13.10 18.37
N ASN A 224 12.56 -11.97 17.74
CA ASN A 224 12.20 -10.62 18.16
C ASN A 224 10.84 -10.11 17.63
N TYR A 225 10.00 -10.98 17.07
CA TYR A 225 8.81 -10.57 16.34
C TYR A 225 7.70 -11.65 16.31
N GLN A 226 6.44 -11.20 16.40
CA GLN A 226 5.26 -12.05 16.31
C GLN A 226 4.15 -11.39 15.49
N GLU A 227 3.50 -12.16 14.61
CA GLU A 227 2.24 -11.81 13.93
C GLU A 227 1.09 -12.65 14.49
N ASN A 228 -0.04 -12.02 14.79
CA ASN A 228 -1.29 -12.67 15.16
C ASN A 228 -2.31 -12.40 14.05
N LYS A 229 -2.70 -13.44 13.32
CA LYS A 229 -3.70 -13.34 12.26
C LYS A 229 -5.09 -13.17 12.88
N LEU A 230 -5.86 -12.19 12.39
CA LEU A 230 -7.24 -12.01 12.82
C LEU A 230 -8.16 -12.98 12.03
N PRO A 231 -9.20 -13.57 12.68
CA PRO A 231 -9.93 -14.74 12.19
C PRO A 231 -10.90 -14.53 11.00
N LEU A 232 -10.73 -13.51 10.15
CA LEU A 232 -11.73 -13.13 9.14
C LEU A 232 -11.29 -13.23 7.66
N SER A 233 -10.16 -13.86 7.35
CA SER A 233 -9.79 -14.10 5.94
C SER A 233 -10.09 -15.53 5.51
N PRO A 234 -11.22 -15.78 4.83
CA PRO A 234 -11.41 -17.03 4.12
C PRO A 234 -10.34 -17.11 3.03
N SER A 235 -9.70 -18.26 2.90
CA SER A 235 -8.64 -18.60 1.93
C SER A 235 -7.26 -17.94 2.15
N ILE A 236 -6.36 -18.61 2.89
CA ILE A 236 -4.98 -18.91 2.45
C ILE A 236 -4.51 -20.21 3.15
N PRO A 237 -3.86 -21.16 2.44
CA PRO A 237 -3.16 -22.30 2.99
C PRO A 237 -1.73 -21.99 3.52
N MET A 238 -1.52 -20.83 4.15
CA MET A 238 -0.26 -20.52 4.84
C MET A 238 -0.52 -20.45 6.33
N GLY A 239 -0.07 -21.49 7.04
CA GLY A 239 -0.18 -21.63 8.49
C GLY A 239 -1.63 -21.59 8.96
N ALA A 240 -2.21 -22.75 9.27
CA ALA A 240 -3.48 -22.82 10.02
C ALA A 240 -3.36 -22.17 11.42
N GLU A 241 -2.17 -21.71 11.79
CA GLU A 241 -1.85 -21.10 13.06
C GLU A 241 -2.22 -19.61 13.03
N ASN A 242 -3.08 -19.21 13.97
CA ASN A 242 -3.47 -17.81 14.18
C ASN A 242 -2.31 -16.96 14.76
N LYS A 243 -1.16 -17.57 15.02
CA LYS A 243 0.02 -16.95 15.61
C LYS A 243 1.25 -17.42 14.85
N PHE A 244 2.12 -16.49 14.53
CA PHE A 244 3.33 -16.67 13.76
C PHE A 244 4.48 -15.99 14.48
N VAL A 245 5.49 -16.77 14.88
CA VAL A 245 6.67 -16.26 15.59
C VAL A 245 7.87 -16.42 14.68
N CYS A 246 8.64 -15.35 14.48
CA CYS A 246 9.75 -15.37 13.54
C CYS A 246 10.85 -14.39 13.96
N LYS A 247 12.04 -14.65 13.42
CA LYS A 247 13.14 -13.71 13.49
C LYS A 247 12.97 -12.68 12.38
N VAL A 248 13.06 -11.41 12.75
CA VAL A 248 12.93 -10.30 11.84
C VAL A 248 14.13 -9.37 11.94
N PHE A 249 14.66 -8.96 10.80
CA PHE A 249 15.68 -7.93 10.73
C PHE A 249 15.58 -7.13 9.43
N ILE A 250 16.13 -5.93 9.44
CA ILE A 250 16.29 -5.10 8.25
C ILE A 250 17.78 -4.97 8.00
N ASP A 251 18.23 -5.32 6.81
CA ASP A 251 19.65 -5.30 6.43
C ASP A 251 20.13 -3.90 6.02
N ALA A 252 21.39 -3.82 5.55
CA ALA A 252 22.00 -2.57 5.12
C ALA A 252 21.35 -1.99 3.85
N ASP A 253 20.67 -2.81 3.06
CA ASP A 253 20.01 -2.42 1.80
C ASP A 253 18.53 -2.02 2.02
N ASP A 254 18.09 -1.90 3.29
CA ASP A 254 16.70 -1.66 3.69
C ASP A 254 15.74 -2.74 3.16
N GLN A 255 16.22 -3.99 3.12
CA GLN A 255 15.38 -5.17 2.90
C GLN A 255 14.96 -5.74 4.24
N LEU A 256 13.68 -6.08 4.34
CA LEU A 256 13.09 -6.70 5.51
C LEU A 256 13.09 -8.22 5.34
N HIS A 257 13.67 -8.93 6.29
CA HIS A 257 13.81 -10.37 6.27
C HIS A 257 13.00 -11.00 7.39
N PHE A 258 12.28 -12.06 7.06
CA PHE A 258 11.59 -12.95 7.98
C PHE A 258 12.24 -14.33 7.88
N GLU A 259 12.54 -14.95 9.03
CA GLU A 259 12.98 -16.34 9.12
C GLU A 259 12.16 -17.05 10.21
N TRP A 260 11.57 -18.19 9.88
CA TRP A 260 10.79 -18.97 10.85
C TRP A 260 10.82 -20.47 10.55
N LEU A 261 10.29 -21.24 11.49
CA LEU A 261 10.02 -22.67 11.31
C LEU A 261 8.50 -22.87 11.23
N SER A 262 8.02 -23.55 10.20
CA SER A 262 6.63 -23.99 10.09
C SER A 262 6.61 -25.51 10.00
N ASN A 263 6.01 -26.19 10.98
CA ASN A 263 5.99 -27.67 11.04
C ASN A 263 7.38 -28.32 10.85
N GLY A 264 8.42 -27.74 11.46
CA GLY A 264 9.81 -28.21 11.34
C GLY A 264 10.51 -27.86 10.03
N VAL A 265 9.83 -27.18 9.11
CA VAL A 265 10.38 -26.72 7.83
C VAL A 265 10.87 -25.29 7.97
N LYS A 266 12.11 -25.02 7.54
CA LYS A 266 12.65 -23.66 7.51
C LYS A 266 11.99 -22.86 6.40
N CYS A 267 11.45 -21.71 6.79
CA CYS A 267 10.81 -20.77 5.90
C CYS A 267 11.49 -19.40 6.01
N SER A 268 11.46 -18.65 4.92
CA SER A 268 11.92 -17.27 4.91
C SER A 268 11.21 -16.42 3.89
N GLU A 269 11.21 -15.11 4.12
CA GLU A 269 10.76 -14.11 3.16
C GLU A 269 11.72 -12.93 3.19
N THR A 270 11.96 -12.36 2.01
CA THR A 270 12.68 -11.10 1.84
C THR A 270 11.77 -10.13 1.13
N TRP A 271 11.69 -8.93 1.68
CA TRP A 271 10.82 -7.87 1.22
C TRP A 271 11.62 -6.60 0.96
N ILE A 272 11.27 -5.88 -0.09
CA ILE A 272 11.80 -4.54 -0.36
C ILE A 272 10.79 -3.48 0.05
N ARG A 273 11.27 -2.38 0.59
CA ARG A 273 10.39 -1.25 0.91
C ARG A 273 9.89 -0.61 -0.38
N ILE A 274 8.59 -0.33 -0.44
CA ILE A 274 8.01 0.46 -1.53
C ILE A 274 8.36 1.93 -1.29
N LYS A 275 9.46 2.38 -1.90
CA LYS A 275 9.98 3.74 -1.80
C LYS A 275 9.41 4.63 -2.90
N LYS A 276 9.38 5.94 -2.63
CA LYS A 276 9.20 6.95 -3.68
C LYS A 276 10.37 6.81 -4.68
N PRO A 277 10.12 6.79 -5.99
CA PRO A 277 11.20 6.93 -6.97
C PRO A 277 11.91 8.27 -6.74
N ASN A 278 13.25 8.24 -6.73
CA ASN A 278 14.06 9.46 -6.73
C ASN A 278 13.79 10.32 -7.96
#